data_AF-A0A565CFN1-F1
#
_entry.id   AF-A0A565CFN1-F1
#
_cell.length_a   1.000
_cell.length_b   1.000
_cell.length_c   1.000
_cell.angle_alpha   90.00
_cell.angle_beta   90.00
_cell.angle_gamma   90.00
#
_symmetry.space_group_name_H-M   'P 1'
#
loop_
_entity.id
_entity.type
_entity.pdbx_description
1 polymer ?
#
loop_
_entity_poly.entity_id
_entity_poly.type
_entity_poly.pdbx_seq_one_letter_code
_entity_poly.pdbx_strand_id
1 'polypeptide(L)'
;MQTLAHQLVEELWESVELLPEGKFTDLLNSPSRLIFDAAESGNFEFLVILIRSHPDFIWKENDKGLSLFHVAALHRHKKIFNIIYELKGIKDFIAPYKENESQNTLLHLVACLPSTDRVQFASVAALQMQSELLWFEAAKGTVPLSYIITKNKKGDIPHELFTTQHESLRKDGEIWMKETATLMYARIDTDSNCGLCSSFYSTRRQREQRR
;
A
#
# COMPACT_ATOMS: atom_id res chain seq x y z
N MET A 1 -14.88 17.25 12.12
CA MET A 1 -15.00 17.23 13.59
C MET A 1 -13.76 16.54 14.12
N GLN A 2 -12.91 17.26 14.85
CA GLN A 2 -11.85 16.61 15.65
C GLN A 2 -12.53 15.74 16.70
N THR A 3 -12.04 14.52 16.88
CA THR A 3 -12.52 13.61 17.93
C THR A 3 -11.89 13.98 19.28
N LEU A 4 -12.49 13.53 20.39
CA LEU A 4 -11.90 13.71 21.73
C LEU A 4 -10.48 13.12 21.81
N ALA A 5 -10.21 12.03 21.09
CA ALA A 5 -8.87 11.44 21.00
C ALA A 5 -7.88 12.39 20.30
N HIS A 6 -8.31 13.11 19.26
CA HIS A 6 -7.48 14.11 18.59
C HIS A 6 -7.13 15.26 19.54
N GLN A 7 -8.11 15.80 20.26
CA GLN A 7 -7.89 16.90 21.21
C GLN A 7 -6.95 16.49 22.34
N LEU A 8 -7.12 15.28 22.88
CA LEU A 8 -6.22 14.74 23.90
C LEU A 8 -4.78 14.62 23.39
N VAL A 9 -4.57 14.18 22.15
CA VAL A 9 -3.23 14.10 21.57
C VAL A 9 -2.62 15.49 21.41
N GLU A 10 -3.39 16.50 20.98
CA GLU A 10 -2.90 17.88 20.89
C GLU A 10 -2.48 18.42 22.26
N GLU A 11 -3.32 18.26 23.30
CA GLU A 11 -2.99 18.71 24.67
C GLU A 11 -1.77 17.98 25.27
N LEU A 12 -1.68 16.66 25.05
CA LEU A 12 -0.52 15.87 25.47
C LEU A 12 0.74 16.32 24.74
N TRP A 13 0.63 16.63 23.45
CA TRP A 13 1.75 17.06 22.64
C TRP A 13 2.26 18.45 23.06
N GLU A 14 1.36 19.41 23.30
CA GLU A 14 1.72 20.73 23.86
C GLU A 14 2.45 20.59 25.21
N SER A 15 2.01 19.65 26.05
CA SER A 15 2.68 19.37 27.33
C SER A 15 4.08 18.79 27.15
N VAL A 16 4.29 17.99 26.10
CA VAL A 16 5.60 17.43 25.74
C VAL A 16 6.54 18.51 25.20
N GLU A 17 6.03 19.48 24.45
CA GLU A 17 6.81 20.62 23.93
C GLU A 17 7.35 21.53 25.04
N LEU A 18 6.68 21.57 26.20
CA LEU A 18 7.13 22.32 27.38
C LEU A 18 8.24 21.63 28.18
N LEU A 19 8.62 20.40 27.81
CA LEU A 19 9.70 19.70 28.49
C LEU A 19 11.06 20.35 28.19
N PRO A 20 12.03 20.29 29.12
CA PRO A 20 13.40 20.71 28.85
C PRO A 20 13.96 19.98 27.62
N GLU A 21 14.74 20.68 26.78
CA GLU A 21 15.24 20.15 25.49
C GLU A 21 15.81 18.73 25.61
N GLY A 22 16.60 18.43 26.64
CA GLY A 22 17.15 17.09 26.87
C GLY A 22 16.07 16.01 27.05
N LYS A 23 15.02 16.27 27.81
CA LYS A 23 13.91 15.32 28.02
C LYS A 23 13.03 15.16 26.79
N PHE A 24 12.86 16.22 26.01
CA PHE A 24 12.13 16.18 24.75
C PHE A 24 12.90 15.34 23.72
N THR A 25 14.20 15.58 23.56
CA THR A 25 15.05 14.75 22.71
C THR A 25 15.11 13.31 23.19
N ASP A 26 15.15 13.09 24.51
CA ASP A 26 15.12 11.75 25.08
C ASP A 26 13.79 11.08 24.77
N LEU A 27 12.63 11.73 24.91
CA LEU A 27 11.32 11.15 24.59
C LEU A 27 11.17 10.79 23.11
N LEU A 28 11.76 11.60 22.21
CA LEU A 28 11.78 11.31 20.77
C LEU A 28 12.75 10.18 20.40
N ASN A 29 13.84 10.03 21.17
CA ASN A 29 14.89 9.07 20.91
C ASN A 29 14.82 7.82 21.83
N SER A 30 13.94 7.81 22.84
CA SER A 30 13.80 6.77 23.88
C SER A 30 12.51 6.89 24.74
N PRO A 31 11.70 5.83 24.88
CA PRO A 31 11.91 4.50 24.33
C PRO A 31 11.46 4.48 22.85
N SER A 32 12.43 4.20 21.97
CA SER A 32 12.34 3.90 20.54
C SER A 32 11.20 4.53 19.75
N ARG A 33 11.55 5.51 18.92
CA ARG A 33 10.99 5.69 17.57
C ARG A 33 9.47 5.90 17.49
N LEU A 34 8.88 6.62 18.44
CA LEU A 34 7.44 6.96 18.47
C LEU A 34 6.84 7.32 17.10
N ILE A 35 7.57 8.09 16.31
CA ILE A 35 7.19 8.50 14.95
C ILE A 35 7.16 7.31 13.97
N PHE A 36 8.14 6.41 14.02
CA PHE A 36 8.15 5.22 13.17
C PHE A 36 7.16 4.15 13.66
N ASP A 37 6.98 3.99 14.97
CA ASP A 37 5.96 3.09 15.52
C ASP A 37 4.55 3.54 15.09
N ALA A 38 4.29 4.85 15.13
CA ALA A 38 3.07 5.43 14.57
C ALA A 38 2.94 5.18 13.06
N ALA A 39 4.06 5.22 12.31
CA ALA A 39 4.06 4.95 10.88
C ALA A 39 3.81 3.47 10.55
N GLU A 40 4.45 2.54 11.25
CA GLU A 40 4.26 1.09 11.09
C GLU A 40 2.82 0.67 11.44
N SER A 41 2.24 1.29 12.46
CA SER A 41 0.85 1.05 12.89
C SER A 41 -0.21 1.78 12.05
N GLY A 42 0.18 2.73 11.19
CA GLY A 42 -0.76 3.47 10.35
C GLY A 42 -1.48 4.62 11.07
N ASN A 43 -0.94 5.10 12.20
CA ASN A 43 -1.51 6.19 13.00
C ASN A 43 -1.28 7.57 12.33
N PHE A 44 -2.04 7.82 11.27
CA PHE A 44 -1.94 9.01 10.43
C PHE A 44 -2.21 10.31 11.18
N GLU A 45 -3.27 10.38 12.00
CA GLU A 45 -3.66 11.64 12.66
C GLU A 45 -2.58 12.12 13.64
N PHE A 46 -2.00 11.18 14.40
CA PHE A 46 -0.87 11.46 15.29
C PHE A 46 0.32 12.03 14.51
N LEU A 47 0.73 11.36 13.42
CA LEU A 47 1.85 11.83 12.60
C LEU A 47 1.61 13.22 12.00
N VAL A 48 0.38 13.52 11.59
CA VAL A 48 0.05 14.84 11.05
C VAL A 48 0.19 15.92 12.12
N ILE A 49 -0.23 15.67 13.37
CA ILE A 49 0.00 16.61 14.49
C ILE A 49 1.50 16.82 14.69
N LEU A 50 2.27 15.74 14.79
CA LEU A 50 3.71 15.83 15.06
C LEU A 50 4.49 16.55 13.95
N ILE A 51 4.21 16.24 12.69
CA ILE A 51 4.91 16.84 11.54
C ILE A 51 4.55 18.32 11.41
N ARG A 52 3.33 18.73 11.77
CA ARG A 52 2.94 20.15 11.76
C ARG A 52 3.68 20.95 12.82
N SER A 53 3.82 20.39 14.03
CA SER A 53 4.59 21.02 15.10
C SER A 53 6.09 21.02 14.83
N HIS A 54 6.62 19.92 14.28
CA HIS A 54 8.05 19.72 14.04
C HIS A 54 8.30 19.19 12.61
N PRO A 55 8.32 20.08 11.60
CA PRO A 55 8.49 19.68 10.20
C PRO A 55 9.79 18.92 9.91
N ASP A 56 10.82 19.12 10.74
CA ASP A 56 12.12 18.46 10.61
C ASP A 56 12.04 16.93 10.72
N PHE A 57 10.97 16.39 11.31
CA PHE A 57 10.73 14.95 11.38
C PHE A 57 10.59 14.28 10.02
N ILE A 58 10.28 15.02 8.96
CA ILE A 58 10.25 14.49 7.60
C ILE A 58 11.62 13.95 7.17
N TRP A 59 12.71 14.51 7.72
CA TRP A 59 14.09 14.12 7.40
C TRP A 59 14.66 13.03 8.30
N LYS A 60 13.91 12.60 9.34
CA LYS A 60 14.38 11.54 10.24
C LYS A 60 14.42 10.19 9.51
N GLU A 61 15.42 9.40 9.87
CA GLU A 61 15.57 8.01 9.48
C GLU A 61 15.49 7.11 10.71
N ASN A 62 14.94 5.91 10.57
CA ASN A 62 15.04 4.88 11.59
C ASN A 62 16.44 4.23 11.52
N ASP A 63 16.73 3.30 12.43
CA ASP A 63 18.05 2.66 12.52
C ASP A 63 18.42 1.84 11.26
N LYS A 64 17.45 1.58 10.37
CA LYS A 64 17.66 0.92 9.08
C LYS A 64 17.98 1.89 7.95
N GLY A 65 18.03 3.20 8.21
CA GLY A 65 18.20 4.24 7.19
C GLY A 65 16.92 4.52 6.40
N LEU A 66 15.75 4.17 6.96
CA LEU A 66 14.46 4.35 6.30
C LEU A 66 13.72 5.54 6.88
N SER A 67 13.30 6.45 6.01
CA SER A 67 12.41 7.54 6.40
C SER A 67 10.95 7.09 6.54
N LEU A 68 10.10 7.98 7.07
CA LEU A 68 8.65 7.80 7.13
C LEU A 68 8.03 7.38 5.79
N PHE A 69 8.56 7.88 4.68
CA PHE A 69 8.08 7.55 3.34
C PHE A 69 8.23 6.06 3.03
N HIS A 70 9.39 5.49 3.37
CA HIS A 70 9.71 4.09 3.14
C HIS A 70 8.89 3.17 4.05
N VAL A 71 8.77 3.53 5.33
CA VAL A 71 7.99 2.76 6.31
C VAL A 71 6.52 2.75 5.90
N ALA A 72 5.95 3.91 5.54
CA ALA A 72 4.57 3.97 5.05
C ALA A 72 4.36 3.12 3.78
N ALA A 73 5.34 3.10 2.88
CA ALA A 73 5.28 2.28 1.67
C ALA A 73 5.32 0.78 1.97
N LEU A 74 6.25 0.36 2.83
CA LEU A 74 6.44 -1.01 3.27
C LEU A 74 5.16 -1.58 3.90
N HIS A 75 4.44 -0.78 4.69
CA HIS A 75 3.22 -1.18 5.40
C HIS A 75 1.91 -0.82 4.68
N ARG A 76 1.97 -0.36 3.41
CA ARG A 76 0.80 0.01 2.59
C ARG A 76 -0.07 1.15 3.18
N HIS A 77 0.51 2.01 4.01
CA HIS A 77 -0.20 3.14 4.65
C HIS A 77 -0.30 4.35 3.73
N LYS A 78 -1.20 4.28 2.74
CA LYS A 78 -1.36 5.30 1.68
C LYS A 78 -1.48 6.74 2.18
N LYS A 79 -2.23 6.98 3.26
CA LYS A 79 -2.40 8.35 3.79
C LYS A 79 -1.07 8.95 4.30
N ILE A 80 -0.25 8.14 4.97
CA ILE A 80 1.06 8.56 5.48
C ILE A 80 2.05 8.71 4.32
N PHE A 81 2.03 7.78 3.37
CA PHE A 81 2.83 7.86 2.15
C PHE A 81 2.58 9.18 1.38
N ASN A 82 1.30 9.58 1.31
CA ASN A 82 0.89 10.79 0.62
C ASN A 82 1.44 12.08 1.24
N ILE A 83 1.71 12.11 2.57
CA ILE A 83 2.28 13.28 3.24
C ILE A 83 3.57 13.72 2.54
N ILE A 84 4.47 12.78 2.27
CA ILE A 84 5.76 13.09 1.63
C ILE A 84 5.62 13.13 0.11
N TYR A 85 4.82 12.25 -0.49
CA TYR A 85 4.59 12.23 -1.93
C TYR A 85 4.11 13.58 -2.50
N GLU A 86 3.20 14.26 -1.78
CA GLU A 86 2.66 15.56 -2.18
C GLU A 86 3.71 16.69 -2.06
N LEU A 87 4.72 16.51 -1.21
CA LEU A 87 5.87 17.39 -1.04
C LEU A 87 6.94 17.12 -2.11
N LYS A 88 6.58 17.24 -3.39
CA LYS A 88 7.36 16.88 -4.59
C LYS A 88 8.88 16.98 -4.43
N GLY A 89 9.41 18.17 -4.14
CA GLY A 89 10.86 18.39 -4.03
C GLY A 89 11.50 17.57 -2.91
N ILE A 90 10.87 17.50 -1.73
CA ILE A 90 11.33 16.70 -0.60
C ILE A 90 11.27 15.20 -0.96
N LYS A 91 10.20 14.75 -1.60
CA LYS A 91 10.05 13.37 -2.07
C LYS A 91 11.22 12.96 -2.98
N ASP A 92 11.66 13.82 -3.89
CA ASP A 92 12.77 13.50 -4.79
C ASP A 92 14.12 13.34 -4.06
N PHE A 93 14.30 13.97 -2.89
CA PHE A 93 15.48 13.76 -2.02
C PHE A 93 15.38 12.50 -1.17
N ILE A 94 14.18 12.17 -0.69
CA ILE A 94 13.96 11.06 0.24
C ILE A 94 13.81 9.72 -0.49
N ALA A 95 13.05 9.67 -1.60
CA ALA A 95 12.77 8.43 -2.32
C ALA A 95 14.01 7.61 -2.77
N PRO A 96 15.18 8.22 -3.04
CA PRO A 96 16.41 7.49 -3.36
C PRO A 96 17.11 6.81 -2.17
N TYR A 97 16.67 7.01 -0.91
CA TYR A 97 17.32 6.36 0.23
C TYR A 97 17.24 4.83 0.10
N LYS A 98 18.21 4.17 0.72
CA LYS A 98 18.35 2.71 0.70
C LYS A 98 18.47 2.19 2.11
N GLU A 99 17.87 1.04 2.37
CA GLU A 99 18.05 0.35 3.64
C GLU A 99 19.54 0.04 3.86
N ASN A 100 20.09 0.45 5.01
CA ASN A 100 21.52 0.41 5.30
C ASN A 100 22.12 -1.00 5.10
N GLU A 101 21.46 -2.00 5.66
CA GLU A 101 21.97 -3.37 5.66
C GLU A 101 21.78 -4.09 4.33
N SER A 102 20.58 -4.05 3.75
CA SER A 102 20.24 -4.85 2.55
C SER A 102 20.48 -4.09 1.25
N GLN A 103 20.62 -2.76 1.30
CA GLN A 103 20.56 -1.85 0.15
C GLN A 103 19.25 -1.96 -0.64
N ASN A 104 18.17 -2.38 0.01
CA ASN A 104 16.83 -2.33 -0.55
C ASN A 104 16.42 -0.88 -0.81
N THR A 105 16.05 -0.61 -2.05
CA THR A 105 15.36 0.64 -2.43
C THR A 105 13.89 0.58 -2.04
N LEU A 106 13.17 1.70 -2.11
CA LEU A 106 11.71 1.74 -1.95
C LEU A 106 10.98 0.64 -2.74
N LEU A 107 11.42 0.38 -3.98
CA LEU A 107 10.84 -0.66 -4.84
C LEU A 107 11.07 -2.07 -4.31
N HIS A 108 12.22 -2.36 -3.71
CA HIS A 108 12.44 -3.66 -3.07
C HIS A 108 11.55 -3.80 -1.82
N LEU A 109 11.36 -2.72 -1.06
CA LEU A 109 10.51 -2.75 0.13
C LEU A 109 9.05 -3.05 -0.22
N VAL A 110 8.50 -2.40 -1.25
CA VAL A 110 7.13 -2.69 -1.72
C VAL A 110 7.02 -3.99 -2.53
N ALA A 111 8.15 -4.56 -2.97
CA ALA A 111 8.17 -5.87 -3.63
C ALA A 111 7.89 -7.02 -2.65
N CYS A 112 8.10 -6.80 -1.36
CA CYS A 112 7.86 -7.78 -0.31
C CYS A 112 6.40 -7.69 0.18
N LEU A 113 5.81 -8.86 0.44
CA LEU A 113 4.51 -8.95 1.11
C LEU A 113 4.64 -8.55 2.59
N PRO A 114 3.69 -7.78 3.14
CA PRO A 114 3.63 -7.55 4.59
C PRO A 114 3.52 -8.87 5.36
N SER A 115 4.22 -8.97 6.49
CA SER A 115 4.34 -10.22 7.27
C SER A 115 3.01 -10.76 7.80
N THR A 116 1.97 -9.92 7.88
CA THR A 116 0.64 -10.25 8.38
C THR A 116 -0.30 -10.89 7.36
N ASP A 117 0.01 -10.82 6.06
CA ASP A 117 -1.00 -11.05 5.02
C ASP A 117 -0.97 -12.47 4.45
N ARG A 118 -1.11 -13.47 5.33
CA ARG A 118 -1.35 -14.86 4.89
C ARG A 118 -2.84 -15.08 4.71
N VAL A 119 -3.29 -15.15 3.46
CA VAL A 119 -4.71 -15.31 3.09
C VAL A 119 -5.15 -16.77 3.10
N GLN A 120 -6.38 -17.02 3.58
CA GLN A 120 -7.00 -18.35 3.65
C GLN A 120 -7.93 -18.71 2.47
N PHE A 121 -8.30 -17.74 1.61
CA PHE A 121 -9.27 -17.94 0.52
C PHE A 121 -8.79 -17.37 -0.83
N ALA A 122 -9.02 -18.12 -1.92
CA ALA A 122 -8.53 -17.77 -3.27
C ALA A 122 -9.11 -16.46 -3.85
N SER A 123 -10.37 -16.12 -3.55
CA SER A 123 -10.98 -14.85 -3.98
C SER A 123 -10.28 -13.64 -3.36
N VAL A 124 -9.86 -13.78 -2.10
CA VAL A 124 -9.12 -12.75 -1.37
C VAL A 124 -7.69 -12.66 -1.92
N ALA A 125 -7.09 -13.79 -2.31
CA ALA A 125 -5.77 -13.81 -2.95
C ALA A 125 -5.76 -13.05 -4.29
N ALA A 126 -6.81 -13.20 -5.13
CA ALA A 126 -6.94 -12.45 -6.38
C ALA A 126 -6.99 -10.93 -6.14
N LEU A 127 -7.82 -10.47 -5.19
CA LEU A 127 -7.97 -9.05 -4.86
C LEU A 127 -6.71 -8.48 -4.20
N GLN A 128 -6.05 -9.25 -3.35
CA GLN A 128 -4.78 -8.86 -2.75
C GLN A 128 -3.70 -8.72 -3.83
N MET A 129 -3.56 -9.70 -4.73
CA MET A 129 -2.60 -9.64 -5.84
C MET A 129 -2.82 -8.39 -6.70
N GLN A 130 -4.08 -8.08 -7.02
CA GLN A 130 -4.42 -6.86 -7.76
C GLN A 130 -3.99 -5.60 -7.00
N SER A 131 -4.27 -5.53 -5.70
CA SER A 131 -3.93 -4.39 -4.85
C SER A 131 -2.42 -4.19 -4.74
N GLU A 132 -1.67 -5.27 -4.54
CA GLU A 132 -0.21 -5.26 -4.46
C GLU A 132 0.43 -4.82 -5.78
N LEU A 133 -0.10 -5.26 -6.92
CA LEU A 133 0.38 -4.82 -8.24
C LEU A 133 0.16 -3.32 -8.45
N LEU A 134 -1.03 -2.81 -8.11
CA LEU A 134 -1.34 -1.38 -8.20
C LEU A 134 -0.44 -0.56 -7.27
N TRP A 135 -0.16 -1.06 -6.06
CA TRP A 135 0.73 -0.41 -5.11
C TRP A 135 2.18 -0.37 -5.63
N PHE A 136 2.66 -1.47 -6.20
CA PHE A 136 4.00 -1.56 -6.77
C PHE A 136 4.19 -0.58 -7.94
N GLU A 137 3.23 -0.51 -8.87
CA GLU A 137 3.27 0.45 -9.99
C GLU A 137 3.17 1.90 -9.52
N ALA A 138 2.37 2.18 -8.48
CA ALA A 138 2.32 3.51 -7.87
C ALA A 138 3.69 3.91 -7.28
N ALA A 139 4.32 3.03 -6.51
CA ALA A 139 5.65 3.26 -5.94
C ALA A 139 6.72 3.45 -7.03
N LYS A 140 6.64 2.69 -8.11
CA LYS A 140 7.53 2.80 -9.29
C LYS A 140 7.44 4.17 -9.97
N GLY A 141 6.26 4.78 -10.00
CA GLY A 141 6.08 6.16 -10.49
C GLY A 141 6.67 7.23 -9.57
N THR A 142 7.12 6.88 -8.36
CA THR A 142 7.65 7.85 -7.39
C THR A 142 9.18 7.94 -7.38
N VAL A 143 9.87 6.93 -7.92
CA VAL A 143 11.33 6.80 -7.88
C VAL A 143 11.97 7.05 -9.25
N PRO A 144 13.27 7.36 -9.32
CA PRO A 144 13.99 7.46 -10.60
C PRO A 144 13.98 6.15 -11.40
N LEU A 145 13.98 6.23 -12.73
CA LEU A 145 13.92 5.05 -13.63
C LEU A 145 15.05 4.05 -13.40
N SER A 146 16.24 4.51 -13.00
CA SER A 146 17.38 3.63 -12.69
C SER A 146 17.10 2.67 -11.54
N TYR A 147 16.16 3.00 -10.65
CA TYR A 147 15.82 2.18 -9.48
C TYR A 147 15.00 0.95 -9.85
N ILE A 148 14.42 0.90 -11.04
CA ILE A 148 13.63 -0.25 -11.55
C ILE A 148 14.54 -1.47 -11.76
N ILE A 149 15.79 -1.25 -12.18
CA ILE A 149 16.78 -2.29 -12.47
C ILE A 149 17.93 -2.34 -11.44
N THR A 150 17.88 -1.49 -10.41
CA THR A 150 18.91 -1.45 -9.37
C THR A 150 18.84 -2.72 -8.54
N LYS A 151 20.00 -3.33 -8.30
CA LYS A 151 20.11 -4.53 -7.47
C LYS A 151 20.32 -4.17 -6.00
N ASN A 152 19.68 -4.91 -5.09
CA ASN A 152 20.03 -4.88 -3.67
C ASN A 152 21.34 -5.65 -3.41
N LYS A 153 21.79 -5.77 -2.14
CA LYS A 153 23.01 -6.53 -1.80
C LYS A 153 22.96 -8.02 -2.17
N LYS A 154 21.76 -8.60 -2.26
CA LYS A 154 21.56 -10.00 -2.67
C LYS A 154 21.59 -10.20 -4.18
N GLY A 155 21.60 -9.11 -4.95
CA GLY A 155 21.59 -9.14 -6.41
C GLY A 155 20.19 -9.15 -7.01
N ASP A 156 19.14 -9.03 -6.19
CA ASP A 156 17.74 -9.07 -6.64
C ASP A 156 17.37 -7.75 -7.33
N ILE A 157 16.59 -7.84 -8.40
CA ILE A 157 15.94 -6.68 -9.04
C ILE A 157 14.50 -6.56 -8.48
N PRO A 158 13.96 -5.36 -8.21
CA PRO A 158 12.66 -5.22 -7.55
C PRO A 158 11.51 -5.97 -8.20
N HIS A 159 11.43 -5.96 -9.53
CA HIS A 159 10.36 -6.65 -10.26
C HIS A 159 10.49 -8.17 -10.16
N GLU A 160 11.71 -8.71 -10.21
CA GLU A 160 11.97 -10.14 -10.03
C GLU A 160 11.63 -10.56 -8.59
N LEU A 161 12.01 -9.74 -7.61
CA LEU A 161 11.64 -9.94 -6.21
C LEU A 161 10.12 -9.93 -6.02
N PHE A 162 9.40 -8.97 -6.61
CA PHE A 162 7.94 -8.88 -6.53
C PHE A 162 7.28 -10.15 -7.09
N THR A 163 7.73 -10.60 -8.27
CA THR A 163 7.22 -11.80 -8.94
C THR A 163 7.41 -13.04 -8.07
N THR A 164 8.56 -13.13 -7.40
CA THR A 164 8.91 -14.28 -6.55
C THR A 164 8.12 -14.25 -5.23
N GLN A 165 8.03 -13.10 -4.57
CA GLN A 165 7.32 -12.93 -3.30
C GLN A 165 5.80 -13.15 -3.44
N HIS A 166 5.22 -12.83 -4.59
CA HIS A 166 3.78 -12.92 -4.83
C HIS A 166 3.36 -14.16 -5.62
N GLU A 167 4.24 -15.16 -5.78
CA GLU A 167 3.98 -16.31 -6.65
C GLU A 167 2.72 -17.09 -6.24
N SER A 168 2.52 -17.34 -4.95
CA SER A 168 1.35 -18.05 -4.42
C SER A 168 0.06 -17.26 -4.67
N LEU A 169 0.03 -15.98 -4.28
CA LEU A 169 -1.12 -15.10 -4.50
C LEU A 169 -1.51 -15.03 -5.99
N ARG A 170 -0.51 -14.97 -6.87
CA ARG A 170 -0.74 -14.97 -8.31
C ARG A 170 -1.36 -16.28 -8.78
N LYS A 171 -0.87 -17.44 -8.33
CA LYS A 171 -1.42 -18.76 -8.70
C LYS A 171 -2.85 -18.93 -8.21
N ASP A 172 -3.11 -18.63 -6.93
CA ASP A 172 -4.44 -18.76 -6.34
C ASP A 172 -5.43 -17.78 -6.98
N GLY A 173 -4.97 -16.55 -7.25
CA GLY A 173 -5.77 -15.55 -7.95
C GLY A 173 -6.09 -15.96 -9.39
N GLU A 174 -5.12 -16.53 -10.12
CA GLU A 174 -5.32 -17.02 -11.49
C GLU A 174 -6.36 -18.16 -11.53
N ILE A 175 -6.28 -19.12 -10.60
CA ILE A 175 -7.25 -20.20 -10.47
C ILE A 175 -8.65 -19.62 -10.23
N TRP A 176 -8.79 -18.74 -9.23
CA TRP A 176 -10.08 -18.16 -8.88
C TRP A 176 -10.72 -17.39 -10.04
N MET A 177 -9.93 -16.62 -10.79
CA MET A 177 -10.43 -15.87 -11.94
C MET A 177 -10.92 -16.80 -13.05
N LYS A 178 -10.20 -17.90 -13.34
CA LYS A 178 -10.60 -18.89 -14.36
C LYS A 178 -11.89 -19.62 -13.97
N GLU A 179 -11.98 -20.08 -12.71
CA GLU A 179 -13.17 -20.77 -12.21
C GLU A 179 -14.39 -19.85 -12.23
N THR A 180 -14.23 -18.61 -11.76
CA THR A 180 -15.30 -17.61 -11.75
C THR A 180 -15.77 -17.29 -13.16
N ALA A 181 -14.86 -17.12 -14.12
CA ALA A 181 -15.23 -16.92 -15.53
C ALA A 181 -16.01 -18.12 -16.08
N THR A 182 -15.56 -19.34 -15.80
CA THR A 182 -16.23 -20.58 -16.24
C THR A 182 -17.65 -20.68 -15.68
N LEU A 183 -17.84 -20.35 -14.39
CA LEU A 183 -19.15 -20.31 -13.75
C LEU A 183 -20.06 -19.24 -14.37
N MET A 184 -19.52 -18.06 -14.70
CA MET A 184 -20.27 -17.00 -15.37
C MET A 184 -20.73 -17.44 -16.77
N TYR A 185 -19.86 -18.07 -17.56
CA TYR A 185 -20.23 -18.61 -18.87
C TYR A 185 -21.33 -19.68 -18.76
N ALA A 186 -21.17 -20.65 -17.85
CA ALA A 186 -22.18 -21.69 -17.62
C ALA A 186 -23.54 -21.10 -17.21
N ARG A 187 -23.54 -20.02 -16.42
CA ARG A 187 -24.77 -19.34 -16.00
C ARG A 187 -25.47 -18.60 -17.14
N ILE A 188 -24.69 -17.94 -18.00
CA ILE A 188 -25.20 -17.31 -19.24
C ILE A 188 -25.84 -18.36 -20.14
N ASP A 189 -25.22 -19.54 -20.28
CA ASP A 189 -25.78 -20.64 -21.08
C ASP A 189 -27.09 -21.18 -20.48
N THR A 190 -27.19 -21.29 -19.15
CA THR A 190 -28.45 -21.70 -18.49
C THR A 190 -29.56 -20.66 -18.61
N ASP A 191 -29.23 -19.36 -18.56
CA ASP A 191 -30.20 -18.28 -18.72
C ASP A 191 -30.65 -18.14 -20.20
N SER A 192 -29.76 -18.47 -21.14
CA SER A 192 -30.05 -18.54 -22.57
C SER A 192 -30.96 -19.73 -22.94
N ASN A 193 -30.82 -20.84 -22.21
CA ASN A 193 -31.68 -22.02 -22.31
C ASN A 193 -32.91 -21.97 -21.39
N CYS A 194 -33.11 -20.88 -20.64
CA CYS A 194 -34.34 -20.68 -19.89
C CYS A 194 -35.49 -20.43 -20.87
N GLY A 195 -36.47 -21.34 -20.92
CA GLY A 195 -37.62 -21.28 -21.84
C GLY A 195 -38.45 -20.00 -21.78
N LEU A 196 -38.23 -19.15 -20.76
CA LEU A 196 -38.79 -17.80 -20.66
C LEU A 196 -38.13 -16.80 -21.63
N CYS A 197 -36.81 -16.87 -21.85
CA CYS A 197 -36.09 -16.00 -22.79
C CYS A 197 -36.39 -16.36 -24.26
N SER A 198 -36.64 -17.63 -24.56
CA SER A 198 -36.99 -18.11 -25.91
C SER A 198 -38.30 -17.50 -26.43
N SER A 199 -39.24 -17.20 -25.52
CA SER A 199 -40.53 -16.57 -25.85
C SER A 199 -40.41 -15.08 -26.21
N PHE A 200 -39.43 -14.37 -25.64
CA PHE A 200 -39.20 -12.95 -25.93
C PHE A 200 -38.50 -12.75 -27.28
N TYR A 201 -37.54 -13.61 -27.63
CA TYR A 201 -36.86 -13.56 -28.92
C TYR A 201 -37.78 -13.92 -30.10
N SER A 202 -38.70 -14.88 -29.94
CA SER A 202 -39.66 -15.23 -30.99
C SER A 202 -40.69 -14.12 -31.24
N THR A 203 -41.13 -13.42 -30.18
CA THR A 203 -42.10 -12.31 -30.28
C THR A 203 -41.49 -11.08 -30.95
N ARG A 204 -40.20 -10.80 -30.71
CA ARG A 204 -39.48 -9.68 -31.35
C ARG A 204 -39.26 -9.92 -32.85
N ARG A 205 -38.91 -11.16 -33.23
CA ARG A 205 -38.70 -11.56 -34.63
C ARG A 205 -39.99 -11.52 -35.48
N GLN A 206 -41.15 -11.84 -34.89
CA GLN A 206 -42.44 -11.72 -35.57
C GLN A 206 -42.91 -10.28 -35.76
N ARG A 207 -42.48 -9.33 -34.91
CA ARG A 207 -42.79 -7.89 -35.09
C ARG A 207 -41.93 -7.23 -36.16
N GLU A 208 -40.70 -7.70 -36.36
CA GLU A 208 -39.79 -7.19 -37.39
C GLU A 208 -40.12 -7.73 -38.79
N GLN A 209 -40.77 -8.90 -38.92
CA GLN A 209 -41.26 -9.42 -40.20
C GLN A 209 -42.62 -8.87 -40.66
N ARG A 210 -43.27 -8.02 -39.84
CA ARG A 210 -44.55 -7.36 -40.14
C ARG A 210 -44.41 -5.87 -40.47
N ARG A 211 -43.18 -5.37 -40.63
CA ARG A 211 -42.86 -4.07 -41.22
C ARG A 211 -42.23 -4.28 -42.58
#